data_AF-A0A950FJ79-F1
#
_entry.id   AF-A0A950FJ79-F1
#
_cell.length_a   1.000
_cell.length_b   1.000
_cell.length_c   1.000
_cell.angle_alpha   90.00
_cell.angle_beta   90.00
_cell.angle_gamma   90.00
#
_symmetry.space_group_name_H-M   'P 1'
#
loop_
_entity.id
_entity.type
_entity.pdbx_description
1 polymer ?
#
loop_
_entity_poly.entity_id
_entity_poly.type
_entity_poly.pdbx_seq_one_letter_code
_entity_poly.pdbx_strand_id
1 'polypeptide(L)'
;MLRNKRGFAVLSVANQQVTGILSGIHSGDQVQSGLSVRPQIAFSRDADRARAIGNLLSGLIAEAKGAKLVDLFVWSDMAAFSDPRFRQRNFAGVVMLDLSRGPDALFRNFSENKRTNIKKAIKFGVTVEPASSRDEIAAYYAIYVDWSR
;
A
#
# COMPACT_ATOMS: atom_id res chain seq x y z
N MET A 1 -8.89 -15.38 -4.35
CA MET A 1 -9.87 -15.68 -5.41
C MET A 1 -9.66 -14.68 -6.55
N LEU A 2 -8.87 -15.02 -7.58
CA LEU A 2 -8.64 -14.21 -8.79
C LEU A 2 -9.71 -14.50 -9.86
N ARG A 3 -10.98 -14.69 -9.45
CA ARG A 3 -12.04 -14.91 -10.44
C ARG A 3 -12.12 -13.66 -11.32
N ASN A 4 -11.84 -13.83 -12.61
CA ASN A 4 -11.81 -12.81 -13.66
C ASN A 4 -10.69 -11.74 -13.57
N LYS A 5 -9.56 -12.05 -12.90
CA LYS A 5 -8.39 -11.15 -12.84
C LYS A 5 -7.18 -11.78 -13.53
N ARG A 6 -6.55 -11.05 -14.46
CA ARG A 6 -5.33 -11.49 -15.17
C ARG A 6 -4.13 -10.69 -14.68
N GLY A 7 -3.15 -11.36 -14.08
CA GLY A 7 -1.90 -10.71 -13.64
C GLY A 7 -1.01 -10.29 -14.82
N PHE A 8 -0.21 -9.26 -14.62
CA PHE A 8 0.84 -8.85 -15.56
C PHE A 8 2.08 -8.34 -14.82
N ALA A 9 3.21 -8.32 -15.53
CA ALA A 9 4.43 -7.68 -15.09
C ALA A 9 5.08 -6.92 -16.26
N VAL A 10 5.59 -5.72 -15.96
CA VAL A 10 6.35 -4.87 -16.88
C VAL A 10 7.76 -4.75 -16.33
N LEU A 11 8.75 -4.99 -17.18
CA LEU A 11 10.16 -4.87 -16.84
C LEU A 11 10.75 -3.68 -17.58
N SER A 12 11.47 -2.82 -16.85
CA SER A 12 12.41 -1.88 -17.46
C SER A 12 13.76 -2.57 -17.59
N VAL A 13 14.28 -2.62 -18.81
CA VAL A 13 15.59 -3.21 -19.12
C VAL A 13 16.49 -2.15 -19.73
N ALA A 14 17.72 -2.04 -19.22
CA ALA A 14 18.78 -1.22 -19.80
C ALA A 14 20.10 -1.99 -19.74
N ASN A 15 20.88 -1.98 -20.82
CA ASN A 15 22.16 -2.70 -20.91
C ASN A 15 22.03 -4.18 -20.51
N GLN A 16 20.95 -4.84 -20.96
CA GLN A 16 20.60 -6.23 -20.62
C GLN A 16 20.33 -6.53 -19.13
N GLN A 17 20.21 -5.49 -18.30
CA GLN A 17 19.88 -5.64 -16.88
C GLN A 17 18.49 -5.09 -16.58
N VAL A 18 17.77 -5.74 -15.65
CA VAL A 18 16.50 -5.25 -15.14
C VAL A 18 16.77 -4.07 -14.20
N THR A 19 16.30 -2.89 -14.58
CA THR A 19 16.46 -1.65 -13.80
C THR A 19 15.21 -1.30 -13.00
N GLY A 20 14.07 -1.90 -13.34
CA GLY A 20 12.84 -1.79 -12.56
C GLY A 20 11.79 -2.81 -12.96
N ILE A 21 10.85 -3.03 -12.06
CA ILE A 21 9.71 -3.92 -12.24
C ILE A 21 8.45 -3.24 -11.74
N LEU A 22 7.35 -3.44 -12.46
CA LEU A 22 6.01 -3.10 -12.05
C LEU A 22 5.12 -4.32 -12.27
N SER A 23 4.25 -4.62 -11.31
CA SER A 23 3.28 -5.72 -11.44
C SER A 23 1.88 -5.26 -11.10
N GLY A 24 0.89 -5.94 -11.65
CA GLY A 24 -0.49 -5.56 -11.45
C GLY A 24 -1.48 -6.59 -11.98
N ILE A 25 -2.74 -6.17 -12.05
CA ILE A 25 -3.85 -6.97 -12.52
C ILE A 25 -4.71 -6.21 -13.53
N HIS A 26 -5.24 -6.95 -14.49
CA HIS A 26 -6.41 -6.57 -15.28
C HIS A 26 -7.68 -6.99 -14.54
N SER A 27 -8.65 -6.09 -14.48
CA SER A 27 -9.96 -6.31 -13.86
C SER A 27 -11.04 -5.58 -14.66
N GLY A 28 -11.61 -6.27 -15.66
CA GLY A 28 -12.54 -5.64 -16.61
C GLY A 28 -11.84 -4.57 -17.45
N ASP A 29 -12.40 -3.36 -17.49
CA ASP A 29 -11.86 -2.21 -18.22
C ASP A 29 -10.78 -1.43 -17.43
N GLN A 30 -10.26 -2.01 -16.34
CA GLN A 30 -9.28 -1.36 -15.46
C GLN A 30 -7.99 -2.18 -15.38
N VAL A 31 -6.87 -1.48 -15.47
CA VAL A 31 -5.54 -1.98 -15.11
C VAL A 31 -5.13 -1.32 -13.80
N GLN A 32 -4.71 -2.13 -12.83
CA GLN A 32 -4.28 -1.63 -11.54
C GLN A 32 -2.91 -2.21 -11.17
N SER A 33 -1.99 -1.33 -10.80
CA SER A 33 -0.67 -1.66 -10.30
C SER A 33 -0.54 -1.28 -8.82
N GLY A 34 -0.62 -2.30 -7.97
CA GLY A 34 -0.57 -2.16 -6.50
C GLY A 34 -1.81 -1.51 -5.88
N LEU A 35 -1.64 -1.05 -4.64
CA LEU A 35 -2.65 -0.34 -3.85
C LEU A 35 -2.01 0.90 -3.21
N SER A 36 -2.82 1.86 -2.76
CA SER A 36 -2.32 3.08 -2.10
C SER A 36 -1.39 2.81 -0.90
N VAL A 37 -1.60 1.70 -0.21
CA VAL A 37 -0.80 1.27 0.95
C VAL A 37 0.22 0.18 0.62
N ARG A 38 0.21 -0.34 -0.61
CA ARG A 38 1.11 -1.39 -1.13
C ARG A 38 1.37 -1.21 -2.64
N PRO A 39 2.08 -0.14 -3.06
CA PRO A 39 2.62 -0.04 -4.40
C PRO A 39 3.35 -1.32 -4.83
N GLN A 40 3.12 -1.76 -6.07
CA GLN A 40 3.76 -2.95 -6.66
C GLN A 40 4.77 -2.55 -7.74
N ILE A 41 5.72 -1.72 -7.33
CA ILE A 41 6.80 -1.20 -8.17
C ILE A 41 8.11 -1.22 -7.40
N ALA A 42 9.19 -1.61 -8.06
CA ALA A 42 10.53 -1.62 -7.47
C ALA A 42 11.58 -1.23 -8.52
N PHE A 43 12.69 -0.66 -8.05
CA PHE A 43 13.82 -0.27 -8.87
C PHE A 43 15.08 -0.98 -8.37
N SER A 44 15.98 -1.32 -9.30
CA SER A 44 17.33 -1.71 -8.92
C SER A 44 18.01 -0.53 -8.21
N ARG A 45 18.93 -0.84 -7.28
CA ARG A 45 19.65 0.15 -6.47
C ARG A 45 20.41 1.16 -7.34
N ASP A 46 21.02 0.66 -8.41
CA ASP A 46 21.89 1.43 -9.31
C ASP A 46 21.16 1.91 -10.57
N ALA A 47 19.83 1.82 -10.61
CA ALA A 47 19.05 2.25 -11.75
C ALA A 47 19.03 3.78 -11.89
N ASP A 48 19.19 4.25 -13.13
CA ASP A 48 18.66 5.55 -13.51
C ASP A 48 17.13 5.50 -13.39
N ARG A 49 16.62 6.09 -12.31
CA ARG A 49 15.19 6.04 -11.96
C ARG A 49 14.31 6.73 -13.00
N ALA A 50 14.76 7.81 -13.60
CA ALA A 50 13.99 8.55 -14.59
C ALA A 50 13.82 7.73 -15.87
N ARG A 51 14.90 7.08 -16.32
CA ARG A 51 14.83 6.17 -17.45
C ARG A 51 13.99 4.93 -17.12
N ALA A 52 14.22 4.33 -15.95
CA ALA A 52 13.50 3.13 -15.55
C ALA A 52 11.99 3.35 -15.46
N ILE A 53 11.56 4.49 -14.91
CA ILE A 53 10.14 4.80 -14.80
C ILE A 53 9.51 5.09 -16.15
N GLY A 54 10.20 5.81 -17.05
CA GLY A 54 9.71 6.05 -18.41
C GLY A 54 9.47 4.74 -19.18
N ASN A 55 10.39 3.78 -19.04
CA ASN A 55 10.23 2.43 -19.59
C ASN A 55 9.04 1.69 -18.98
N LEU A 56 8.89 1.70 -17.65
CA LEU A 56 7.79 1.03 -16.96
C LEU A 56 6.43 1.63 -17.36
N LEU A 57 6.33 2.95 -17.48
CA LEU A 57 5.11 3.63 -17.93
C LEU A 57 4.76 3.29 -19.37
N SER A 58 5.75 3.30 -20.26
CA SER A 58 5.57 2.94 -21.67
C SER A 58 5.06 1.50 -21.78
N GLY A 59 5.65 0.57 -21.03
CA GLY A 59 5.21 -0.82 -20.97
C GLY A 59 3.84 -0.99 -20.32
N LEU A 60 3.51 -0.23 -19.27
CA LEU A 60 2.19 -0.26 -18.64
C LEU A 60 1.09 0.21 -19.59
N ILE A 61 1.33 1.29 -20.33
CA ILE A 61 0.39 1.80 -21.33
C ILE A 61 0.21 0.78 -22.45
N ALA A 62 1.30 0.15 -22.90
CA ALA A 62 1.25 -0.91 -23.90
C ALA A 62 0.53 -2.18 -23.39
N GLU A 63 0.65 -2.50 -22.11
CA GLU A 63 -0.07 -3.62 -21.48
C GLU A 63 -1.55 -3.29 -21.28
N ALA A 64 -1.90 -2.03 -21.02
CA ALA A 64 -3.26 -1.60 -20.75
C ALA A 64 -4.19 -1.73 -21.96
N LYS A 65 -3.68 -1.61 -23.20
CA LYS A 65 -4.23 -2.08 -24.50
C LYS A 65 -5.76 -2.02 -24.72
N GLY A 66 -6.48 -1.10 -24.08
CA GLY A 66 -7.94 -0.98 -24.16
C GLY A 66 -8.65 -0.71 -22.83
N ALA A 67 -7.94 -0.77 -21.70
CA ALA A 67 -8.49 -0.34 -20.42
C ALA A 67 -8.90 1.15 -20.45
N LYS A 68 -10.07 1.43 -19.88
CA LYS A 68 -10.59 2.80 -19.71
C LYS A 68 -9.91 3.53 -18.56
N LEU A 69 -9.36 2.79 -17.59
CA LEU A 69 -8.68 3.34 -16.42
C LEU A 69 -7.39 2.57 -16.12
N VAL A 70 -6.32 3.31 -15.87
CA VAL A 70 -5.04 2.78 -15.37
C VAL A 70 -4.75 3.42 -14.03
N ASP A 71 -4.76 2.63 -12.97
CA ASP A 71 -4.34 3.05 -11.63
C ASP A 71 -2.92 2.57 -11.35
N LEU A 72 -2.02 3.51 -11.05
CA LEU A 72 -0.65 3.24 -10.66
C LEU A 72 -0.36 3.87 -9.31
N PHE A 73 -0.14 3.03 -8.31
CA PHE A 73 0.28 3.47 -6.98
C PHE A 73 1.80 3.44 -6.86
N VAL A 74 2.38 4.51 -6.32
CA VAL A 74 3.83 4.70 -6.11
C VAL A 74 4.10 5.22 -4.69
N TRP A 75 5.27 4.90 -4.13
CA TRP A 75 5.61 5.23 -2.74
C TRP A 75 5.95 6.69 -2.48
N SER A 76 6.51 7.40 -3.47
CA SER A 76 6.96 8.79 -3.33
C SER A 76 6.65 9.58 -4.58
N ASP A 77 6.66 10.91 -4.47
CA ASP A 77 6.68 11.80 -5.62
C ASP A 77 7.84 11.44 -6.52
N MET A 78 7.53 10.73 -7.59
CA MET A 78 8.51 10.41 -8.60
C MET A 78 8.46 11.58 -9.56
N ALA A 79 9.25 12.62 -9.31
CA ALA A 79 9.29 13.84 -10.14
C ALA A 79 9.49 13.58 -11.65
N ALA A 80 9.89 12.36 -12.05
CA ALA A 80 9.92 11.88 -13.42
C ALA A 80 8.56 11.37 -13.97
N PHE A 81 7.48 11.44 -13.18
CA PHE A 81 6.10 11.22 -13.63
C PHE A 81 5.59 12.49 -14.33
N SER A 82 6.07 12.72 -15.55
CA SER A 82 5.62 13.84 -16.39
C SER A 82 4.83 13.38 -17.61
N ASP A 83 4.30 12.15 -17.59
CA ASP A 83 3.41 11.73 -18.67
C ASP A 83 2.05 12.43 -18.53
N PRO A 84 1.69 13.33 -19.46
CA PRO A 84 0.50 14.17 -19.34
C PRO A 84 -0.81 13.37 -19.38
N ARG A 85 -0.76 12.08 -19.72
CA ARG A 85 -1.93 11.19 -19.71
C ARG A 85 -2.34 10.77 -18.30
N PHE A 86 -1.45 10.90 -17.31
CA PHE A 86 -1.75 10.56 -15.93
C PHE A 86 -2.11 11.81 -15.12
N ARG A 87 -3.15 11.69 -14.29
CA ARG A 87 -3.47 12.66 -13.24
C ARG A 87 -2.95 12.14 -11.92
N GLN A 88 -2.18 12.97 -11.22
CA GLN A 88 -1.64 12.61 -9.93
C GLN A 88 -2.65 12.92 -8.81
N ARG A 89 -2.75 11.99 -7.84
CA ARG A 89 -3.48 12.19 -6.60
C ARG A 89 -2.60 11.79 -5.42
N ASN A 90 -2.46 12.69 -4.46
CA ASN A 90 -1.75 12.39 -3.21
C ASN A 90 -2.70 11.70 -2.23
N PHE A 91 -2.22 10.62 -1.63
CA PHE A 91 -2.88 9.95 -0.52
C PHE A 91 -2.24 10.40 0.78
N ALA A 92 -3.02 10.47 1.86
CA ALA A 92 -2.53 10.85 3.19
C ALA A 92 -1.47 9.89 3.78
N GLY A 93 -1.13 8.82 3.06
CA GLY A 93 -0.14 7.82 3.45
C GLY A 93 -0.69 6.77 4.40
N VAL A 94 0.21 6.00 5.00
CA VAL A 94 -0.08 5.02 6.03
C VAL A 94 0.49 5.53 7.34
N VAL A 95 -0.27 5.39 8.43
CA VAL A 95 0.24 5.68 9.78
C VAL A 95 1.26 4.59 10.14
N MET A 96 2.52 4.98 10.21
CA MET A 96 3.62 4.11 10.63
C MET A 96 4.02 4.44 12.07
N LEU A 97 4.14 3.42 12.91
CA LEU A 97 4.74 3.54 14.24
C LEU A 97 6.15 2.97 14.17
N ASP A 98 7.15 3.82 14.40
CA ASP A 98 8.54 3.40 14.52
C ASP A 98 8.75 2.75 15.90
N LEU A 99 8.88 1.42 15.90
CA LEU A 99 9.09 0.64 17.12
C LEU A 99 10.57 0.51 17.50
N SER A 100 11.51 1.01 16.68
CA SER A 100 12.96 0.84 16.90
C SER A 100 13.45 1.44 18.22
N ARG A 101 12.76 2.46 18.71
CA ARG A 101 13.07 3.17 19.96
C ARG A 101 12.44 2.55 21.20
N GLY A 102 11.69 1.47 21.04
CA GLY A 102 10.96 0.79 22.10
C GLY A 102 9.63 1.47 22.49
N PRO A 103 8.78 0.75 23.25
CA PRO A 103 7.42 1.17 23.55
C PRO A 103 7.36 2.46 24.38
N ASP A 104 8.21 2.62 25.40
CA ASP A 104 8.14 3.81 26.28
C ASP A 104 8.49 5.11 25.55
N ALA A 105 9.48 5.06 24.66
CA ALA A 105 9.82 6.21 23.81
C ALA A 105 8.68 6.54 22.84
N LEU A 106 8.03 5.52 22.28
CA LEU A 106 6.86 5.68 21.41
C LEU A 106 5.69 6.32 22.16
N PHE A 107 5.34 5.79 23.33
CA PHE A 107 4.22 6.27 24.14
C PHE A 107 4.41 7.72 24.59
N ARG A 108 5.63 8.16 24.91
CA ARG A 108 5.91 9.55 25.29
C ARG A 108 5.61 10.56 24.18
N ASN A 109 5.74 10.16 22.92
CA ASN A 109 5.47 11.01 21.76
C ASN A 109 3.98 11.09 21.38
N PHE A 110 3.10 10.33 22.06
CA PHE A 110 1.67 10.44 21.82
C PHE A 110 1.10 11.73 22.41
N SER A 111 0.05 12.25 21.78
CA SER A 111 -0.69 13.40 22.31
C SER A 111 -1.18 13.12 23.74
N GLU A 112 -1.27 14.17 24.55
CA GLU A 112 -1.72 14.06 25.94
C GLU A 112 -3.08 13.35 26.06
N ASN A 113 -4.03 13.72 25.20
CA ASN A 113 -5.34 13.07 25.15
C ASN A 113 -5.22 11.55 24.92
N LYS A 114 -4.39 11.13 23.96
CA LYS A 114 -4.18 9.71 23.66
C LYS A 114 -3.55 8.97 24.84
N ARG A 115 -2.51 9.56 25.47
CA ARG A 115 -1.89 8.99 26.68
C ARG A 115 -2.89 8.85 27.83
N THR A 116 -3.74 9.85 28.04
CA THR A 116 -4.79 9.84 29.06
C THR A 116 -5.83 8.75 28.82
N ASN A 117 -6.29 8.57 27.57
CA ASN A 117 -7.27 7.54 27.24
C ASN A 117 -6.71 6.12 27.42
N ILE A 118 -5.45 5.89 27.03
CA ILE A 118 -4.77 4.60 27.27
C ILE A 118 -4.67 4.32 28.77
N LYS A 119 -4.23 5.29 29.58
CA LYS A 119 -4.17 5.16 31.05
C LYS A 119 -5.54 4.90 31.68
N LYS A 120 -6.60 5.54 31.18
CA LYS A 120 -7.98 5.31 31.63
C LYS A 120 -8.41 3.86 31.35
N ALA A 121 -8.17 3.33 30.16
CA ALA A 121 -8.50 1.94 29.83
C ALA A 121 -7.83 0.96 30.80
N ILE A 122 -6.53 1.16 31.07
CA ILE A 122 -5.79 0.36 32.06
C ILE A 122 -6.42 0.49 33.46
N LYS A 123 -6.75 1.73 33.89
CA LYS A 123 -7.40 1.99 35.18
C LYS A 123 -8.75 1.28 35.31
N PHE A 124 -9.49 1.13 34.22
CA PHE A 124 -10.77 0.40 34.17
C PHE A 124 -10.60 -1.12 34.01
N GLY A 125 -9.38 -1.65 34.06
CA GLY A 125 -9.13 -3.08 34.00
C GLY A 125 -9.24 -3.69 32.60
N VAL A 126 -9.17 -2.88 31.55
CA VAL A 126 -9.16 -3.39 30.17
C VAL A 126 -7.84 -4.11 29.89
N THR A 127 -7.92 -5.38 29.50
CA THR A 127 -6.79 -6.19 29.03
C THR A 127 -6.91 -6.47 27.54
N VAL A 128 -5.78 -6.75 26.90
CA VAL A 128 -5.71 -7.07 25.47
C VAL A 128 -4.79 -8.26 25.30
N GLU A 129 -5.31 -9.32 24.68
CA GLU A 129 -4.57 -10.55 24.40
C GLU A 129 -4.84 -10.97 22.95
N PRO A 130 -3.87 -11.59 22.25
CA PRO A 130 -4.13 -12.18 20.94
C PRO A 130 -5.19 -13.28 21.06
N ALA A 131 -6.18 -13.27 20.16
CA ALA A 131 -7.15 -14.36 20.10
C ALA A 131 -6.44 -15.69 19.87
N SER A 132 -6.77 -16.67 20.69
CA SER A 132 -6.18 -18.01 20.72
C SER A 132 -7.18 -19.11 20.32
N SER A 133 -8.47 -18.77 20.24
CA SER A 133 -9.55 -19.72 19.97
C SER A 133 -10.51 -19.24 18.88
N ARG A 134 -11.30 -20.19 18.34
CA ARG A 134 -12.36 -19.87 17.37
C ARG A 134 -13.52 -19.09 18.01
N ASP A 135 -13.80 -19.34 19.28
CA ASP A 135 -14.91 -18.70 20.00
C ASP A 135 -14.61 -17.21 20.21
N GLU A 136 -13.36 -16.84 20.51
CA GLU A 136 -12.93 -15.44 20.57
C GLU A 136 -13.06 -14.73 19.22
N ILE A 137 -12.75 -15.41 18.11
CA ILE A 137 -12.93 -14.87 16.76
C ILE A 137 -14.43 -14.66 16.46
N ALA A 138 -15.29 -15.59 16.86
CA ALA A 138 -16.73 -15.47 16.68
C ALA A 138 -17.32 -14.32 17.52
N ALA A 139 -16.87 -14.18 18.77
CA ALA A 139 -17.25 -13.06 19.64
C ALA A 139 -16.81 -11.71 19.06
N TYR A 140 -15.57 -11.63 18.55
CA TYR A 140 -15.09 -10.44 17.82
C TYR A 140 -15.97 -10.14 16.60
N TYR A 141 -16.33 -11.15 15.81
CA TYR A 141 -17.15 -10.97 14.61
C TYR A 141 -18.53 -10.40 14.93
N ALA A 142 -19.16 -10.85 16.03
CA ALA A 142 -20.44 -10.30 16.48
C ALA A 142 -20.36 -8.79 16.77
N ILE A 143 -19.30 -8.34 17.46
CA ILE A 143 -19.04 -6.91 17.72
C ILE A 143 -18.80 -6.16 16.41
N TYR A 144 -18.00 -6.73 15.51
CA TYR A 144 -17.69 -6.12 14.23
C TYR A 144 -18.95 -5.90 13.37
N VAL A 145 -19.87 -6.88 13.34
CA VAL A 145 -21.15 -6.77 12.61
C VAL A 145 -22.01 -5.67 13.21
N ASP A 146 -22.09 -5.56 14.53
CA ASP A 146 -22.86 -4.51 15.19
C ASP A 146 -22.31 -3.11 14.88
N TRP A 147 -20.99 -2.92 14.92
CA TRP A 147 -20.33 -1.65 14.58
C TRP A 147 -20.38 -1.28 13.10
N SER A 148 -20.61 -2.23 12.21
CA SER A 148 -20.65 -2.01 10.76
C SER A 148 -22.05 -1.68 10.23
N ARG A 149 -23.05 -1.57 11.11
CA ARG A 149 -24.40 -1.09 10.80
C ARG A 149 -24.46 0.43 10.85
#